data_AF-R0L1X8-F1
#
_entry.id   AF-R0L1X8-F1
#
_cell.length_a   1.000
_cell.length_b   1.000
_cell.length_c   1.000
_cell.angle_alpha   90.00
_cell.angle_beta   90.00
_cell.angle_gamma   90.00
#
_symmetry.space_group_name_H-M   'P 1'
#
loop_
_entity.id
_entity.type
_entity.pdbx_description
1 polymer ?
#
loop_
_entity_poly.entity_id
_entity_poly.type
_entity_poly.pdbx_seq_one_letter_code
_entity_poly.pdbx_strand_id
1 'polypeptide(L)'
;SLPDKFVCYLSPSAVSNLSRDEALSLAHRITKNCPLKVTHRGINGERAPSFQTTEELQVASSLVSKFERFTPAILRELGQVAVGLSVSDIENKISDEDLEASLPALGEVRGWNSDQSSAIINKLLRSGYQISDGQSLAKLGSLVAGLSSSTLRSLPPEVILEAIKLPEFVQ
;
A
#
# COMPACT_ATOMS: atom_id res chain seq x y z
N SER A 1 -28.75 1.83 1.32
CA SER A 1 -27.28 1.73 1.33
C SER A 1 -26.74 1.67 2.75
N LEU A 2 -25.66 0.92 2.98
CA LEU A 2 -24.97 0.82 4.28
C LEU A 2 -24.43 2.20 4.72
N PRO A 3 -24.70 2.70 5.93
CA PRO A 3 -24.12 3.96 6.44
C PRO A 3 -22.59 3.91 6.61
N ASP A 4 -21.91 5.04 6.43
CA ASP A 4 -20.44 5.14 6.47
C ASP A 4 -19.82 4.67 7.79
N LYS A 5 -20.48 4.91 8.93
CA LYS A 5 -20.02 4.44 10.25
C LYS A 5 -19.88 2.93 10.39
N PHE A 6 -20.46 2.15 9.48
CA PHE A 6 -20.44 0.68 9.52
C PHE A 6 -19.49 0.04 8.51
N VAL A 7 -18.89 0.82 7.59
CA VAL A 7 -18.03 0.26 6.54
C VAL A 7 -16.73 -0.36 7.07
N CYS A 8 -16.32 -0.01 8.30
CA CYS A 8 -15.11 -0.54 8.93
C CYS A 8 -15.31 -1.86 9.68
N TYR A 9 -16.55 -2.35 9.76
CA TYR A 9 -16.93 -3.56 10.48
C TYR A 9 -17.53 -4.61 9.56
N LEU A 10 -17.19 -4.53 8.27
CA LEU A 10 -17.67 -5.48 7.28
C LEU A 10 -17.07 -6.85 7.51
N SER A 11 -17.88 -7.88 7.31
CA SER A 11 -17.39 -9.25 7.17
C SER A 11 -16.95 -9.52 5.73
N PRO A 12 -16.03 -10.46 5.48
CA PRO A 12 -15.66 -10.86 4.12
C PRO A 12 -16.85 -11.33 3.28
N SER A 13 -17.83 -11.99 3.90
CA SER A 13 -19.07 -12.43 3.24
C SER A 13 -19.95 -11.28 2.75
N ALA A 14 -19.89 -10.10 3.39
CA ALA A 14 -20.70 -8.95 3.00
C ALA A 14 -20.24 -8.30 1.69
N VAL A 15 -19.00 -8.57 1.25
CA VAL A 15 -18.41 -7.98 0.05
C VAL A 15 -18.22 -8.98 -1.10
N SER A 16 -18.57 -10.25 -0.90
CA SER A 16 -18.31 -11.33 -1.85
C SER A 16 -19.08 -11.21 -3.17
N ASN A 17 -20.26 -10.58 -3.16
CA ASN A 17 -21.15 -10.49 -4.33
C ASN A 17 -21.19 -9.09 -4.97
N LEU A 18 -20.30 -8.18 -4.57
CA LEU A 18 -20.24 -6.85 -5.16
C LEU A 18 -19.73 -6.92 -6.61
N SER A 19 -20.35 -6.13 -7.47
CA SER A 19 -19.80 -5.78 -8.77
C SER A 19 -18.49 -4.99 -8.62
N ARG A 20 -17.75 -4.85 -9.72
CA ARG A 20 -16.50 -4.08 -9.75
C ARG A 20 -16.69 -2.63 -9.27
N ASP A 21 -17.73 -1.96 -9.75
CA ASP A 21 -17.98 -0.55 -9.42
C ASP A 21 -18.45 -0.38 -7.98
N GLU A 22 -19.26 -1.31 -7.47
CA GLU A 22 -19.65 -1.34 -6.05
C GLU A 22 -18.45 -1.59 -5.14
N ALA A 23 -17.55 -2.50 -5.53
CA ALA A 23 -16.33 -2.79 -4.80
C ALA A 23 -15.39 -1.57 -4.76
N LEU A 24 -15.23 -0.84 -5.88
CA LEU A 24 -14.41 0.37 -5.92
C LEU A 24 -15.02 1.48 -5.07
N SER A 25 -16.33 1.71 -5.19
CA SER A 25 -17.06 2.70 -4.39
C SER A 25 -16.96 2.39 -2.89
N LEU A 26 -17.06 1.11 -2.52
CA LEU A 26 -16.91 0.69 -1.14
C LEU A 26 -15.47 0.82 -0.64
N ALA A 27 -14.47 0.48 -1.45
CA ALA A 27 -13.06 0.65 -1.11
C ALA A 27 -12.71 2.12 -0.84
N HIS A 28 -13.17 3.04 -1.71
CA HIS A 28 -13.02 4.47 -1.50
C HIS A 28 -13.68 4.92 -0.18
N ARG A 29 -14.87 4.42 0.13
CA ARG A 29 -15.56 4.72 1.40
C ARG A 29 -14.83 4.16 2.62
N ILE A 30 -14.22 2.98 2.54
CA ILE A 30 -13.39 2.41 3.61
C ILE A 30 -12.18 3.31 3.85
N THR A 31 -11.43 3.65 2.79
CA THR A 31 -10.26 4.53 2.88
C THR A 31 -10.61 5.88 3.50
N LYS A 32 -11.77 6.45 3.16
CA LYS A 32 -12.21 7.75 3.69
C LYS A 32 -12.65 7.71 5.15
N ASN A 33 -13.31 6.63 5.59
CA ASN A 33 -14.03 6.61 6.87
C ASN A 33 -13.38 5.73 7.95
N CYS A 34 -12.48 4.83 7.58
CA CYS A 34 -11.88 3.90 8.52
C CYS A 34 -10.52 4.41 9.01
N PRO A 35 -10.36 4.60 10.34
CA PRO A 35 -9.12 5.12 10.87
C PRO A 35 -7.99 4.10 10.67
N LEU A 36 -6.85 4.57 10.17
CA LEU A 36 -5.61 3.82 10.23
C LEU A 36 -5.26 3.61 11.71
N LYS A 37 -5.25 2.37 12.18
CA LYS A 37 -4.75 2.03 13.52
C LYS A 37 -3.22 2.15 13.51
N VAL A 38 -2.71 3.37 13.50
CA VAL A 38 -1.28 3.65 13.61
C VAL A 38 -0.92 3.52 15.10
N THR A 39 -0.24 2.45 15.46
CA THR A 39 0.33 2.34 16.81
C THR A 39 1.57 3.21 16.88
N HIS A 40 1.47 4.37 17.52
CA HIS A 40 2.65 5.06 18.02
C HIS A 40 3.28 4.18 19.13
N ARG A 41 4.53 3.79 18.90
CA ARG A 41 5.37 3.01 19.81
C ARG A 41 5.45 3.69 21.19
N GLY A 42 4.78 3.11 22.19
CA GLY A 42 5.13 3.29 23.60
C GLY A 42 6.26 2.32 23.98
N ILE A 43 7.12 2.75 24.90
CA ILE A 43 8.39 2.09 25.30
C ILE A 43 8.20 0.73 26.01
N ASN A 44 6.96 0.35 26.34
CA ASN A 44 6.70 -0.87 27.11
C ASN A 44 6.39 -2.02 26.16
N GLY A 45 7.29 -3.00 26.11
CA GLY A 45 7.27 -4.18 25.23
C GLY A 45 6.12 -5.15 25.47
N GLU A 46 4.88 -4.66 25.36
CA GLU A 46 3.70 -5.49 25.14
C GLU A 46 3.56 -5.76 23.63
N ARG A 47 3.23 -7.01 23.31
CA ARG A 47 3.17 -7.56 21.96
C ARG A 47 2.30 -6.68 21.06
N ALA A 48 2.93 -6.08 20.04
CA ALA A 48 2.25 -5.19 19.10
C ALA A 48 1.04 -5.91 18.47
N PRO A 49 -0.17 -5.31 18.48
CA PRO A 49 -1.23 -5.75 17.58
C PRO A 49 -0.79 -5.46 16.14
N SER A 50 -0.93 -6.46 15.28
CA SER A 50 -0.67 -6.38 13.85
C SER A 50 -1.54 -5.32 13.16
N PHE A 51 -0.99 -4.79 12.07
CA PHE A 51 -1.71 -4.11 11.00
C PHE A 51 -3.02 -4.82 10.67
N GLN A 52 -4.14 -4.13 10.84
CA GLN A 52 -5.48 -4.60 10.49
C GLN A 52 -5.88 -5.94 11.14
N THR A 53 -7.15 -6.14 11.47
CA THR A 53 -7.58 -7.49 11.87
C THR A 53 -7.47 -8.44 10.67
N THR A 54 -7.34 -9.75 10.91
CA THR A 54 -7.40 -10.75 9.82
C THR A 54 -8.65 -10.58 8.96
N GLU A 55 -9.77 -10.19 9.58
CA GLU A 55 -11.03 -9.91 8.87
C GLU A 55 -10.94 -8.65 8.00
N GLU A 56 -10.36 -7.55 8.49
CA GLU A 56 -10.13 -6.32 7.71
C GLU A 56 -9.28 -6.62 6.45
N LEU A 57 -8.21 -7.42 6.59
CA LEU A 57 -7.39 -7.86 5.45
C LEU A 57 -8.15 -8.77 4.48
N GLN A 58 -9.00 -9.66 4.98
CA GLN A 58 -9.84 -10.52 4.13
C GLN A 58 -10.89 -9.72 3.35
N VAL A 59 -11.48 -8.69 3.98
CA VAL A 59 -12.37 -7.74 3.29
C VAL A 59 -11.59 -7.02 2.19
N ALA A 60 -10.40 -6.50 2.49
CA ALA A 60 -9.59 -5.80 1.51
C ALA A 60 -9.23 -6.70 0.33
N SER A 61 -8.77 -7.93 0.60
CA SER A 61 -8.48 -8.93 -0.44
C SER A 61 -9.71 -9.29 -1.28
N SER A 62 -10.88 -9.43 -0.63
CA SER A 62 -12.14 -9.72 -1.33
C SER A 62 -12.56 -8.58 -2.26
N LEU A 63 -12.35 -7.32 -1.86
CA LEU A 63 -12.61 -6.15 -2.71
C LEU A 63 -11.65 -6.09 -3.89
N VAL A 64 -10.35 -6.25 -3.64
CA VAL A 64 -9.30 -6.23 -4.67
C VAL A 64 -9.46 -7.38 -5.68
N SER A 65 -9.98 -8.53 -5.25
CA SER A 65 -10.23 -9.69 -6.13
C SER A 65 -11.22 -9.40 -7.27
N LYS A 66 -12.00 -8.30 -7.20
CA LYS A 66 -12.97 -7.90 -8.22
C LYS A 66 -12.35 -7.26 -9.46
N PHE A 67 -11.04 -7.02 -9.44
CA PHE A 67 -10.32 -6.34 -10.51
C PHE A 67 -9.40 -7.30 -11.26
N GLU A 68 -9.53 -7.30 -12.58
CA GLU A 68 -8.65 -8.06 -13.49
C GLU A 68 -7.37 -7.29 -13.82
N ARG A 69 -7.41 -5.95 -13.75
CA ARG A 69 -6.28 -5.04 -13.97
C ARG A 69 -6.39 -3.83 -13.07
N PHE A 70 -5.23 -3.26 -12.73
CA PHE A 70 -5.11 -2.10 -11.86
C PHE A 70 -4.45 -0.94 -12.59
N THR A 71 -5.29 0.01 -13.01
CA THR A 71 -4.83 1.32 -13.51
C THR A 71 -4.51 2.27 -12.35
N PRO A 72 -3.80 3.39 -12.59
CA PRO A 72 -3.50 4.37 -11.55
C PRO A 72 -4.73 4.99 -10.92
N ALA A 73 -5.81 5.15 -11.69
CA ALA A 73 -7.09 5.59 -11.15
C ALA A 73 -7.65 4.58 -10.13
N ILE A 74 -7.62 3.28 -10.45
CA ILE A 74 -8.12 2.23 -9.54
C ILE A 74 -7.27 2.17 -8.27
N LEU A 75 -5.94 2.16 -8.40
CA LEU A 75 -5.04 2.04 -7.24
C LEU A 75 -5.17 3.24 -6.31
N ARG A 76 -5.34 4.45 -6.86
CA ARG A 76 -5.63 5.65 -6.06
C ARG A 76 -6.97 5.54 -5.33
N GLU A 77 -8.03 5.11 -6.00
CA GLU A 77 -9.37 4.96 -5.39
C GLU A 77 -9.43 3.83 -4.34
N LEU A 78 -8.65 2.76 -4.53
CA LEU A 78 -8.51 1.71 -3.52
C LEU A 78 -7.91 2.26 -2.23
N GLY A 79 -6.89 3.13 -2.34
CA GLY A 79 -6.21 3.70 -1.19
C GLY A 79 -5.73 2.62 -0.23
N GLN A 80 -6.11 2.73 1.06
CA GLN A 80 -5.68 1.79 2.09
C GLN A 80 -6.11 0.33 1.80
N VAL A 81 -7.19 0.11 1.05
CA VAL A 81 -7.66 -1.23 0.67
C VAL A 81 -6.66 -1.95 -0.24
N ALA A 82 -5.72 -1.24 -0.86
CA ALA A 82 -4.68 -1.83 -1.70
C ALA A 82 -3.79 -2.85 -0.95
N VAL A 83 -3.72 -2.83 0.39
CA VAL A 83 -3.03 -3.90 1.16
C VAL A 83 -3.61 -5.30 0.93
N GLY A 84 -4.81 -5.40 0.36
CA GLY A 84 -5.43 -6.66 -0.04
C GLY A 84 -4.85 -7.29 -1.31
N LEU A 85 -3.99 -6.57 -2.06
CA LEU A 85 -3.32 -7.08 -3.25
C LEU A 85 -2.39 -8.24 -2.92
N SER A 86 -2.54 -9.37 -3.58
CA SER A 86 -1.53 -10.43 -3.51
C SER A 86 -0.28 -10.06 -4.31
N VAL A 87 0.85 -10.75 -4.04
CA VAL A 87 2.05 -10.63 -4.88
C VAL A 87 1.75 -10.97 -6.35
N SER A 88 0.85 -11.93 -6.59
CA SER A 88 0.41 -12.27 -7.95
C SER A 88 -0.36 -11.14 -8.62
N ASP A 89 -1.21 -10.41 -7.87
CA ASP A 89 -1.91 -9.24 -8.41
C ASP A 89 -0.91 -8.13 -8.77
N ILE A 90 0.07 -7.87 -7.89
CA ILE A 90 1.13 -6.86 -8.11
C ILE A 90 1.93 -7.18 -9.38
N GLU A 91 2.38 -8.43 -9.52
CA GLU A 91 3.26 -8.81 -10.64
C GLU A 91 2.50 -8.94 -11.96
N ASN A 92 1.27 -9.45 -11.94
CA ASN A 92 0.56 -9.86 -13.17
C ASN A 92 -0.59 -8.93 -13.59
N LYS A 93 -1.13 -8.10 -12.70
CA LYS A 93 -2.31 -7.26 -12.98
C LYS A 93 -2.03 -5.75 -12.97
N ILE A 94 -0.82 -5.34 -12.59
CA ILE A 94 -0.34 -3.96 -12.68
C ILE A 94 0.71 -3.91 -13.78
N SER A 95 0.52 -3.05 -14.79
CA SER A 95 1.57 -2.79 -15.77
C SER A 95 2.71 -2.00 -15.13
N ASP A 96 3.88 -2.01 -15.78
CA ASP A 96 5.06 -1.30 -15.30
C ASP A 96 4.82 0.21 -15.30
N GLU A 97 4.17 0.71 -16.35
CA GLU A 97 3.80 2.12 -16.51
C GLU A 97 2.72 2.53 -15.49
N ASP A 98 1.71 1.69 -15.27
CA ASP A 98 0.68 1.94 -14.27
C ASP A 98 1.26 1.92 -12.85
N LEU A 99 2.25 1.05 -12.59
CA LEU A 99 2.89 0.97 -11.27
C LEU A 99 3.65 2.25 -10.96
N GLU A 100 4.48 2.74 -11.89
CA GLU A 100 5.22 3.99 -11.72
C GLU A 100 4.27 5.18 -11.54
N ALA A 101 3.23 5.28 -12.37
CA ALA A 101 2.22 6.34 -12.25
C ALA A 101 1.40 6.26 -10.94
N SER A 102 1.35 5.09 -10.31
CA SER A 102 0.64 4.87 -9.04
C SER A 102 1.53 5.02 -7.81
N LEU A 103 2.83 5.24 -7.98
CA LEU A 103 3.79 5.30 -6.87
C LEU A 103 3.36 6.27 -5.75
N PRO A 104 2.89 7.50 -6.03
CA PRO A 104 2.45 8.41 -4.96
C PRO A 104 1.31 7.81 -4.13
N ALA A 105 0.34 7.14 -4.78
CA ALA A 105 -0.79 6.53 -4.08
C ALA A 105 -0.36 5.29 -3.27
N LEU A 106 0.49 4.43 -3.84
CA LEU A 106 0.92 3.19 -3.17
C LEU A 106 1.90 3.45 -2.02
N GLY A 107 2.71 4.50 -2.10
CA GLY A 107 3.60 4.95 -1.04
C GLY A 107 2.88 5.47 0.20
N GLU A 108 1.63 5.92 0.07
CA GLU A 108 0.78 6.35 1.20
C GLU A 108 0.13 5.18 1.94
N VAL A 109 -0.04 4.03 1.28
CA VAL A 109 -0.70 2.85 1.86
C VAL A 109 0.17 2.25 2.96
N ARG A 110 -0.36 2.11 4.17
CA ARG A 110 0.38 1.58 5.33
C ARG A 110 0.09 0.10 5.53
N GLY A 111 1.06 -0.68 6.00
CA GLY A 111 0.86 -2.09 6.34
C GLY A 111 0.98 -3.08 5.19
N TRP A 112 1.69 -2.70 4.12
CA TRP A 112 2.27 -3.68 3.21
C TRP A 112 3.05 -4.73 3.99
N ASN A 113 2.81 -6.01 3.72
CA ASN A 113 3.70 -7.05 4.21
C ASN A 113 5.03 -7.04 3.42
N SER A 114 6.04 -7.73 3.94
CA SER A 114 7.39 -7.76 3.35
C SER A 114 7.40 -8.22 1.90
N ASP A 115 6.54 -9.17 1.55
CA ASP A 115 6.53 -9.78 0.22
C ASP A 115 5.86 -8.85 -0.79
N GLN A 116 4.77 -8.19 -0.39
CA GLN A 116 4.10 -7.16 -1.19
C GLN A 116 5.02 -5.98 -1.45
N SER A 117 5.63 -5.41 -0.40
CA SER A 117 6.52 -4.25 -0.56
C SER A 117 7.73 -4.59 -1.42
N SER A 118 8.34 -5.77 -1.22
CA SER A 118 9.45 -6.23 -2.04
C SER A 118 9.04 -6.46 -3.49
N ALA A 119 7.86 -7.05 -3.75
CA ALA A 119 7.35 -7.24 -5.11
C ALA A 119 7.13 -5.90 -5.83
N ILE A 120 6.51 -4.93 -5.16
CA ILE A 120 6.29 -3.58 -5.71
C ILE A 120 7.62 -2.92 -6.04
N ILE A 121 8.56 -2.88 -5.09
CA ILE A 121 9.87 -2.24 -5.28
C ILE A 121 10.66 -2.92 -6.39
N ASN A 122 10.74 -4.26 -6.39
CA ASN A 122 11.49 -4.97 -7.41
C ASN A 122 10.92 -4.76 -8.80
N LYS A 123 9.58 -4.76 -8.94
CA LYS A 123 8.92 -4.46 -10.21
C LYS A 123 9.23 -3.03 -10.65
N LEU A 124 9.02 -2.04 -9.78
CA LEU A 124 9.28 -0.63 -10.05
C LEU A 124 10.74 -0.37 -10.52
N LEU A 125 11.72 -0.98 -9.86
CA LEU A 125 13.13 -0.86 -10.25
C LEU A 125 13.43 -1.54 -11.60
N ARG A 126 12.82 -2.70 -11.89
CA ARG A 126 12.94 -3.37 -13.20
C ARG A 126 12.31 -2.55 -14.33
N SER A 127 11.28 -1.77 -14.03
CA SER A 127 10.59 -0.87 -14.97
C SER A 127 11.39 0.41 -15.29
N GLY A 128 12.51 0.64 -14.61
CA GLY A 128 13.42 1.76 -14.90
C GLY A 128 13.39 2.90 -13.87
N TYR A 129 12.63 2.76 -12.77
CA TYR A 129 12.68 3.74 -11.69
C TYR A 129 14.07 3.80 -11.07
N GLN A 130 14.61 5.02 -10.91
CA GLN A 130 15.93 5.26 -10.34
C GLN A 130 15.83 6.02 -9.03
N ILE A 131 16.55 5.55 -8.02
CA ILE A 131 16.73 6.23 -6.73
C ILE A 131 18.02 7.05 -6.82
N SER A 132 17.94 8.21 -7.48
CA SER A 132 19.09 9.06 -7.79
C SER A 132 19.38 10.14 -6.75
N ASP A 133 18.40 10.47 -5.91
CA ASP A 133 18.43 11.59 -4.95
C ASP A 133 17.49 11.34 -3.75
N GLY A 134 17.59 12.18 -2.72
CA GLY A 134 16.72 12.02 -1.55
C GLY A 134 15.23 12.06 -1.86
N GLN A 135 14.81 12.81 -2.89
CA GLN A 135 13.40 12.96 -3.26
C GLN A 135 12.83 11.68 -3.90
N SER A 136 13.58 11.04 -4.79
CA SER A 136 13.22 9.75 -5.40
C SER A 136 13.21 8.62 -4.36
N LEU A 137 14.07 8.66 -3.34
CA LEU A 137 13.95 7.74 -2.21
C LEU A 137 12.70 8.04 -1.37
N ALA A 138 12.43 9.31 -1.07
CA ALA A 138 11.29 9.71 -0.26
C ALA A 138 9.93 9.43 -0.92
N LYS A 139 9.83 9.54 -2.25
CA LYS A 139 8.64 9.18 -3.03
C LYS A 139 8.18 7.73 -2.86
N LEU A 140 9.06 6.82 -2.42
CA LEU A 140 8.67 5.45 -2.13
C LEU A 140 7.71 5.36 -0.93
N GLY A 141 7.74 6.33 -0.01
CA GLY A 141 6.89 6.34 1.18
C GLY A 141 7.02 5.05 1.99
N SER A 142 5.89 4.43 2.32
CA SER A 142 5.83 3.17 3.08
C SER A 142 6.51 1.99 2.37
N LEU A 143 6.67 2.04 1.04
CA LEU A 143 7.27 0.98 0.24
C LEU A 143 8.78 0.88 0.44
N VAL A 144 9.42 1.88 1.05
CA VAL A 144 10.85 1.85 1.41
C VAL A 144 11.22 0.59 2.20
N ALA A 145 10.28 0.03 2.97
CA ALA A 145 10.44 -1.22 3.70
C ALA A 145 10.66 -2.46 2.82
N GLY A 146 10.36 -2.37 1.52
CA GLY A 146 10.60 -3.41 0.52
C GLY A 146 11.96 -3.32 -0.18
N LEU A 147 12.78 -2.29 0.11
CA LEU A 147 14.12 -2.22 -0.47
C LEU A 147 15.01 -3.32 0.10
N SER A 148 15.65 -4.06 -0.80
CA SER A 148 16.63 -5.07 -0.39
C SER A 148 17.83 -4.42 0.30
N SER A 149 18.46 -5.14 1.24
CA SER A 149 19.68 -4.69 1.90
C SER A 149 20.82 -4.38 0.92
N SER A 150 20.90 -5.11 -0.19
CA SER A 150 21.89 -4.82 -1.25
C SER A 150 21.58 -3.53 -1.98
N THR A 151 20.30 -3.28 -2.32
CA THR A 151 19.87 -2.02 -2.93
C THR A 151 20.18 -0.85 -2.01
N LEU A 152 19.78 -0.92 -0.73
CA LEU A 152 20.05 0.13 0.25
C LEU A 152 21.55 0.43 0.41
N ARG A 153 22.40 -0.60 0.47
CA ARG A 153 23.87 -0.44 0.58
C ARG A 153 24.52 0.12 -0.68
N SER A 154 23.87 -0.01 -1.83
CA SER A 154 24.36 0.53 -3.09
C SER A 154 23.99 1.99 -3.32
N LEU A 155 23.05 2.55 -2.53
CA LEU A 155 22.70 3.96 -2.62
C LEU A 155 23.86 4.84 -2.15
N PRO A 156 24.16 5.95 -2.85
CA PRO A 156 25.09 6.94 -2.35
C PRO A 156 24.65 7.45 -0.96
N PRO A 157 25.57 7.61 0.01
CA PRO A 157 25.22 8.14 1.33
C PRO A 157 24.48 9.47 1.28
N GLU A 158 24.78 10.32 0.31
CA GLU A 158 24.16 11.63 0.09
C GLU A 158 22.65 11.51 -0.17
N VAL A 159 22.22 10.51 -0.95
CA VAL A 159 20.80 10.22 -1.23
C VAL A 159 20.04 9.97 0.07
N ILE A 160 20.61 9.17 0.97
CA ILE A 160 20.00 8.85 2.25
C ILE A 160 19.98 10.10 3.16
N LEU A 161 21.07 10.86 3.20
CA LEU A 161 21.18 12.09 4.00
C LEU A 161 20.24 13.20 3.53
N GLU A 162 19.95 13.27 2.25
CA GLU A 162 18.94 14.16 1.68
C GLU A 162 17.54 13.68 2.06
N ALA A 163 17.24 12.39 1.90
CA ALA A 163 15.92 11.83 2.22
C ALA A 163 15.52 12.05 3.67
N ILE A 164 16.42 11.83 4.64
CA ILE A 164 16.11 12.03 6.08
C ILE A 164 15.83 13.48 6.47
N LYS A 165 16.16 14.45 5.60
CA LYS A 165 15.81 15.87 5.81
C LYS A 165 14.42 16.20 5.26
N LEU A 166 13.84 15.33 4.46
CA LEU A 166 12.51 15.50 3.87
C LEU A 166 11.43 15.10 4.88
N PRO A 167 10.48 15.99 5.22
CA PRO A 167 9.43 15.71 6.21
C PRO A 167 8.61 14.45 5.90
N GLU A 168 8.37 14.17 4.63
CA GLU A 168 7.61 13.00 4.16
C GLU A 168 8.32 11.67 4.41
N PHE A 169 9.65 11.67 4.60
CA PHE A 169 10.42 10.44 4.78
C PHE A 169 10.49 9.98 6.24
N VAL A 170 10.37 10.91 7.20
CA VAL A 170 10.59 10.66 8.64
C VAL A 170 9.29 10.26 9.37
N GLN A 171 8.21 9.97 8.64
CA GLN A 171 6.85 9.69 9.18
C GLN A 171 6.55 8.23 9.52
#